data_AF-A0A2Z3YW06-F1
#
_entry.id   AF-A0A2Z3YW06-F1
#
_cell.length_a   1.000
_cell.length_b   1.000
_cell.length_c   1.000
_cell.angle_alpha   90.00
_cell.angle_beta   90.00
_cell.angle_gamma   90.00
#
_symmetry.space_group_name_H-M   'P 1'
#
loop_
_entity.id
_entity.type
_entity.pdbx_description
1 polymer ?
#
loop_
_entity_poly.entity_id
_entity_poly.type
_entity_poly.pdbx_seq_one_letter_code
_entity_poly.pdbx_strand_id
1 'polypeptide(L)'
;MSSWDEAVFADENSAEFLAECDELDGADLVRALEDACTVALNHAEPGDADHMTGLCAATVASIWCGAPFTAAEVADDHPLVRSWIGECPDELREVALQLLDRHLETLGDGAPDGLETSVEALG
;
A
#
# COMPACT_ATOMS: atom_id res chain seq x y z
N MET A 1 10.37 -15.25 7.58
CA MET A 1 10.25 -14.18 6.59
C MET A 1 8.94 -13.51 6.92
N SER A 2 8.96 -12.20 7.16
CA SER A 2 7.72 -11.42 7.25
C SER A 2 7.11 -11.39 5.85
N SER A 3 5.79 -11.36 5.76
CA SER A 3 5.11 -11.10 4.49
C SER A 3 5.42 -9.68 4.00
N TRP A 4 5.11 -9.41 2.74
CA TRP A 4 5.19 -8.08 2.14
C TRP A 4 4.46 -7.02 2.99
N ASP A 5 3.19 -7.28 3.35
CA ASP A 5 2.37 -6.32 4.08
C ASP A 5 2.90 -6.04 5.48
N GLU A 6 3.37 -7.06 6.21
CA GLU A 6 4.01 -6.88 7.51
C GLU A 6 5.29 -6.04 7.41
N ALA A 7 6.11 -6.29 6.39
CA ALA A 7 7.36 -5.56 6.20
C ALA A 7 7.12 -4.08 5.87
N VAL A 8 6.12 -3.79 5.01
CA VAL A 8 5.78 -2.43 4.63
C VAL A 8 5.16 -1.66 5.78
N PHE A 9 4.22 -2.25 6.51
CA PHE A 9 3.54 -1.56 7.61
C PHE A 9 4.40 -1.41 8.87
N ALA A 10 5.43 -2.24 9.05
CA ALA A 10 6.37 -2.10 10.16
C ALA A 10 7.39 -0.96 9.98
N ASP A 11 7.48 -0.36 8.78
CA ASP A 11 8.35 0.79 8.54
C ASP A 11 7.84 2.04 9.28
N GLU A 12 8.77 2.84 9.82
CA GLU A 12 8.43 4.02 10.62
C GLU A 12 7.63 5.06 9.81
N ASN A 13 7.97 5.27 8.54
CA ASN A 13 7.27 6.22 7.68
C ASN A 13 5.85 5.73 7.35
N SER A 14 5.69 4.40 7.17
CA SER A 14 4.39 3.79 6.95
C SER A 14 3.50 3.90 8.18
N ALA A 15 4.04 3.67 9.38
CA ALA A 15 3.29 3.79 10.63
C ALA A 15 2.83 5.24 10.88
N GLU A 16 3.71 6.23 10.63
CA GLU A 16 3.35 7.66 10.70
C GLU A 16 2.25 7.99 9.70
N PHE A 17 2.40 7.56 8.45
CA PHE A 17 1.41 7.79 7.40
C PHE A 17 0.04 7.15 7.68
N LEU A 18 0.01 5.92 8.20
CA LEU A 18 -1.24 5.24 8.56
C LEU A 18 -1.97 5.98 9.70
N ALA A 19 -1.23 6.48 10.69
CA ALA A 19 -1.80 7.28 11.76
C ALA A 19 -2.39 8.59 11.25
N GLU A 20 -1.74 9.26 10.30
CA GLU A 20 -2.30 10.45 9.63
C GLU A 20 -3.57 10.10 8.83
N CYS A 21 -3.55 8.97 8.12
CA CYS A 21 -4.69 8.52 7.32
C CYS A 21 -5.91 8.14 8.16
N ASP A 22 -5.73 7.64 9.39
CA ASP A 22 -6.83 7.35 10.32
C ASP A 22 -7.59 8.62 10.75
N GLU A 23 -6.98 9.80 10.64
CA GLU A 23 -7.64 11.07 10.90
C GLU A 23 -8.46 11.57 9.70
N LEU A 24 -8.36 10.89 8.55
CA LEU A 24 -9.04 11.23 7.30
C LEU A 24 -10.22 10.28 7.03
N ASP A 25 -11.28 10.84 6.45
CA ASP A 25 -12.47 10.09 6.10
C ASP A 25 -12.75 10.15 4.60
N GLY A 26 -13.38 9.10 4.07
CA GLY A 26 -14.04 9.17 2.76
C GLY A 26 -13.09 9.50 1.62
N ALA A 27 -13.43 10.56 0.89
CA ALA A 27 -12.67 11.01 -0.26
C ALA A 27 -11.31 11.64 0.10
N ASP A 28 -11.13 12.12 1.33
CA ASP A 28 -9.85 12.70 1.75
C ASP A 28 -8.82 11.61 2.03
N LEU A 29 -9.24 10.50 2.63
CA LEU A 29 -8.43 9.29 2.79
C LEU A 29 -8.01 8.72 1.42
N VAL A 30 -8.96 8.52 0.51
CA VAL A 30 -8.68 8.02 -0.84
C VAL A 30 -7.64 8.90 -1.55
N ARG A 31 -7.82 10.22 -1.50
CA ARG A 31 -6.89 11.16 -2.12
C ARG A 31 -5.50 11.09 -1.50
N ALA A 32 -5.39 10.97 -0.18
CA ALA A 32 -4.10 10.83 0.49
C ALA A 32 -3.35 9.56 0.03
N LEU A 33 -4.06 8.44 -0.13
CA LEU A 33 -3.49 7.20 -0.65
C LEU A 33 -3.06 7.35 -2.12
N GLU A 34 -3.89 7.99 -2.95
CA GLU A 34 -3.57 8.27 -4.37
C GLU A 34 -2.35 9.19 -4.52
N ASP A 35 -2.29 10.25 -3.72
CA ASP A 35 -1.19 11.21 -3.72
C ASP A 35 0.11 10.52 -3.27
N ALA A 36 0.08 9.72 -2.22
CA ALA A 36 1.23 8.94 -1.76
C ALA A 36 1.76 7.99 -2.85
N CYS A 37 0.87 7.24 -3.51
CA CYS A 37 1.26 6.37 -4.63
C CYS A 37 1.87 7.18 -5.78
N THR A 38 1.27 8.34 -6.10
CA THR A 38 1.71 9.21 -7.20
C THR A 38 3.09 9.82 -6.92
N VAL A 39 3.33 10.28 -5.68
CA VAL A 39 4.62 10.81 -5.25
C VAL A 39 5.68 9.71 -5.32
N ALA A 40 5.40 8.53 -4.76
CA ALA A 40 6.34 7.42 -4.80
C ALA A 40 6.69 6.97 -6.22
N LEU A 41 5.72 7.03 -7.15
CA LEU A 41 5.91 6.61 -8.53
C LEU A 41 6.72 7.62 -9.37
N ASN A 42 6.56 8.92 -9.11
CA ASN A 42 7.07 9.99 -9.98
C ASN A 42 8.19 10.82 -9.37
N HIS A 43 8.32 10.80 -8.04
CA HIS A 43 9.15 11.76 -7.29
C HIS A 43 10.02 11.12 -6.20
N ALA A 44 9.96 9.80 -5.99
CA ALA A 44 10.80 9.10 -5.02
C ALA A 44 11.52 7.90 -5.66
N GLU A 45 12.66 7.54 -5.07
CA GLU A 45 13.44 6.35 -5.43
C GLU A 45 13.38 5.29 -4.31
N PRO A 46 13.66 4.00 -4.61
CA PRO A 46 13.75 2.98 -3.58
C PRO A 46 14.73 3.34 -2.45
N GLY A 47 14.23 3.38 -1.22
CA GLY A 47 14.98 3.79 -0.03
C GLY A 47 14.61 5.19 0.49
N ASP A 48 13.87 5.98 -0.29
CA ASP A 48 13.29 7.23 0.19
C ASP A 48 12.06 6.97 1.07
N ALA A 49 11.84 7.84 2.05
CA ALA A 49 10.66 7.80 2.92
C ALA A 49 9.36 7.87 2.10
N ASP A 50 9.30 8.79 1.14
CA ASP A 50 8.14 8.95 0.25
C ASP A 50 7.86 7.68 -0.58
N HIS A 51 8.90 6.93 -0.96
CA HIS A 51 8.71 5.67 -1.66
C HIS A 51 8.09 4.61 -0.75
N MET A 52 8.54 4.51 0.50
CA MET A 52 7.95 3.60 1.49
C MET A 52 6.50 3.95 1.79
N THR A 53 6.19 5.24 1.95
CA THR A 53 4.82 5.72 2.16
C THR A 53 3.90 5.35 0.99
N GLY A 54 4.36 5.49 -0.26
CA GLY A 54 3.57 5.06 -1.41
C GLY A 54 3.39 3.54 -1.50
N LEU A 55 4.41 2.75 -1.15
CA LEU A 55 4.27 1.29 -1.07
C LEU A 55 3.25 0.87 -0.01
N CYS A 56 3.22 1.56 1.13
CA CYS A 56 2.19 1.40 2.15
C CYS A 56 0.79 1.70 1.59
N ALA A 57 0.61 2.86 0.96
CA ALA A 57 -0.67 3.23 0.35
C ALA A 57 -1.14 2.23 -0.71
N ALA A 58 -0.24 1.79 -1.58
CA ALA A 58 -0.56 0.81 -2.61
C ALA A 58 -0.87 -0.58 -2.04
N THR A 59 -0.24 -0.95 -0.93
CA THR A 59 -0.55 -2.20 -0.22
C THR A 59 -1.94 -2.15 0.40
N VAL A 60 -2.33 -1.02 1.02
CA VAL A 60 -3.72 -0.80 1.49
C VAL A 60 -4.71 -0.93 0.33
N ALA A 61 -4.43 -0.30 -0.81
CA ALA A 61 -5.28 -0.42 -2.01
C ALA A 61 -5.41 -1.88 -2.49
N SER A 62 -4.32 -2.66 -2.47
CA SER A 62 -4.37 -4.08 -2.83
C SER A 62 -5.29 -4.88 -1.90
N ILE A 63 -5.25 -4.59 -0.59
CA ILE A 63 -6.14 -5.21 0.40
C ILE A 63 -7.59 -4.82 0.13
N TRP A 64 -7.84 -3.55 -0.22
CA TRP A 64 -9.18 -3.10 -0.61
C TRP A 64 -9.68 -3.79 -1.88
N CYS A 65 -8.80 -4.19 -2.79
CA CYS A 65 -9.13 -5.04 -3.93
C CYS A 65 -9.28 -6.53 -3.59
N GLY A 66 -9.02 -6.93 -2.35
CA GLY A 66 -9.20 -8.30 -1.85
C GLY A 66 -7.92 -9.12 -1.76
N ALA A 67 -6.75 -8.49 -1.81
CA ALA A 67 -5.49 -9.18 -1.51
C ALA A 67 -5.54 -9.77 -0.08
N PRO A 68 -5.11 -11.02 0.12
CA PRO A 68 -4.88 -11.55 1.44
C PRO A 68 -3.72 -10.81 2.12
N PHE A 69 -3.82 -10.59 3.42
CA PHE A 69 -2.79 -9.94 4.24
C PHE A 69 -2.64 -10.67 5.58
N THR A 70 -1.49 -10.52 6.24
CA THR A 70 -1.19 -11.16 7.53
C THR A 70 -0.96 -10.16 8.67
N ALA A 71 -0.81 -8.87 8.36
CA ALA A 71 -0.67 -7.76 9.30
C ALA A 71 -2.00 -7.43 10.02
N ALA A 72 -2.57 -8.42 10.71
CA ALA A 72 -3.83 -8.29 11.44
C ALA A 72 -3.72 -7.28 12.59
N GLU A 73 -2.59 -7.22 13.30
CA GLU A 73 -2.36 -6.24 14.37
C GLU A 73 -2.43 -4.81 13.84
N VAL A 74 -1.78 -4.54 12.69
CA VAL A 74 -1.85 -3.22 12.03
C VAL A 74 -3.27 -2.90 11.60
N ALA A 75 -4.02 -3.85 11.05
CA ALA A 75 -5.41 -3.62 10.65
C ALA A 75 -6.39 -3.43 11.82
N ASP A 76 -6.03 -3.94 13.02
CA ASP A 76 -6.77 -3.69 14.26
C ASP A 76 -6.48 -2.27 14.79
N ASP A 77 -5.23 -1.82 14.70
CA ASP A 77 -4.81 -0.47 15.12
C ASP A 77 -5.23 0.63 14.12
N HIS A 78 -5.24 0.29 12.83
CA HIS A 78 -5.60 1.17 11.70
C HIS A 78 -6.78 0.58 10.91
N PRO A 79 -8.04 0.84 11.34
CA PRO A 79 -9.21 0.26 10.71
C PRO A 79 -9.34 0.58 9.21
N LEU A 80 -8.72 1.67 8.74
CA LEU A 80 -8.69 2.06 7.33
C LEU A 80 -8.25 0.90 6.42
N VAL A 81 -7.31 0.06 6.88
CA VAL A 81 -6.72 -1.05 6.11
C VAL A 81 -7.79 -2.01 5.59
N ARG A 82 -8.88 -2.23 6.34
CA ARG A 82 -9.98 -3.15 5.97
C ARG A 82 -11.30 -2.46 5.65
N SER A 83 -11.38 -1.14 5.80
CA SER A 83 -12.65 -0.43 5.80
C SER A 83 -13.34 -0.37 4.42
N TRP A 84 -12.57 -0.56 3.34
CA TRP A 84 -13.04 -0.40 1.95
C TRP A 84 -12.82 -1.66 1.10
N ILE A 85 -12.77 -2.85 1.73
CA ILE A 85 -12.64 -4.11 0.98
C ILE A 85 -13.82 -4.28 0.03
N GLY A 86 -13.52 -4.40 -1.26
CA GLY A 86 -14.48 -4.48 -2.37
C GLY A 86 -14.91 -3.13 -2.95
N GLU A 87 -14.42 -2.01 -2.40
CA GLU A 87 -14.81 -0.65 -2.78
C GLU A 87 -13.60 0.23 -3.17
N CYS A 88 -12.47 -0.37 -3.54
CA CYS A 88 -11.29 0.38 -3.99
C CYS A 88 -11.62 1.24 -5.24
N PRO A 89 -11.41 2.56 -5.19
CA PRO A 89 -11.57 3.45 -6.34
C PRO A 89 -10.67 3.05 -7.51
N ASP A 90 -11.13 3.29 -8.74
CA ASP A 90 -10.44 2.88 -9.96
C ASP A 90 -9.10 3.61 -10.12
N GLU A 91 -9.06 4.91 -9.86
CA GLU A 91 -7.86 5.73 -9.95
C GLU A 91 -6.78 5.28 -8.95
N LEU A 92 -7.16 5.07 -7.69
CA LEU A 92 -6.27 4.50 -6.66
C LEU A 92 -5.74 3.13 -7.07
N ARG A 93 -6.62 2.24 -7.58
CA ARG A 93 -6.22 0.90 -8.03
C ARG A 93 -5.19 0.99 -9.15
N GLU A 94 -5.41 1.84 -10.15
CA GLU A 94 -4.51 2.00 -11.30
C GLU A 94 -3.13 2.52 -10.91
N VAL A 95 -3.04 3.51 -10.03
CA VAL A 95 -1.74 4.06 -9.59
C VAL A 95 -1.02 3.09 -8.65
N ALA A 96 -1.76 2.41 -7.76
CA ALA A 96 -1.20 1.39 -6.88
C ALA A 96 -0.64 0.21 -7.68
N LEU A 97 -1.35 -0.24 -8.72
CA LEU A 97 -0.89 -1.31 -9.60
C LEU A 97 0.44 -0.94 -10.24
N GLN A 98 0.52 0.24 -10.85
CA GLN A 98 1.74 0.71 -11.50
C GLN A 98 2.93 0.79 -10.53
N LEU A 99 2.70 1.20 -9.29
CA LEU A 99 3.76 1.29 -8.29
C LEU A 99 4.24 -0.08 -7.82
N LEU A 100 3.33 -0.98 -7.43
CA LEU A 100 3.70 -2.31 -6.95
C LEU A 100 4.28 -3.18 -8.06
N ASP A 101 3.75 -3.09 -9.28
CA ASP A 101 4.27 -3.82 -10.45
C ASP A 101 5.70 -3.39 -10.77
N ARG A 102 5.97 -2.08 -10.83
CA ARG A 102 7.35 -1.57 -11.00
C ARG A 102 8.28 -2.04 -9.88
N HIS A 103 7.80 -2.03 -8.64
CA HIS A 103 8.60 -2.47 -7.50
C HIS A 103 8.90 -3.98 -7.58
N LEU A 104 7.89 -4.79 -7.94
CA LEU A 104 8.03 -6.22 -8.18
C LEU A 104 9.04 -6.52 -9.30
N GLU A 105 8.95 -5.82 -10.44
CA GLU A 105 9.91 -5.95 -11.54
C GLU A 105 11.36 -5.62 -11.09
N THR A 106 11.50 -4.64 -10.20
CA THR A 106 12.81 -4.22 -9.66
C THR A 106 13.42 -5.30 -8.75
N LEU A 107 12.60 -5.97 -7.96
CA LEU A 107 13.04 -7.04 -7.05
C LEU A 107 13.22 -8.39 -7.77
N GLY A 108 12.43 -8.66 -8.80
CA GLY A 108 12.44 -9.92 -9.57
C GLY A 108 12.26 -11.14 -8.67
N ASP A 109 13.10 -12.16 -8.86
CA ASP A 109 13.09 -13.41 -8.08
C ASP A 109 13.39 -13.19 -6.57
N GLY A 110 13.83 -11.99 -6.18
CA GLY A 110 14.07 -11.61 -4.79
C GLY A 110 12.85 -10.99 -4.09
N ALA A 111 11.70 -10.91 -4.76
CA ALA A 111 10.50 -10.34 -4.19
C ALA A 111 10.04 -11.10 -2.94
N PRO A 112 9.63 -10.39 -1.87
CA PRO A 112 9.12 -11.02 -0.67
C PRO A 112 7.76 -11.69 -0.91
N ASP A 113 7.47 -12.71 -0.11
CA ASP A 113 6.20 -13.42 -0.15
C ASP A 113 5.02 -12.45 0.02
N GLY A 114 4.03 -12.52 -0.88
CA GLY A 114 2.82 -11.70 -0.85
C GLY A 114 2.83 -10.51 -1.82
N LEU A 115 3.98 -9.98 -2.24
CA LEU A 115 4.03 -8.83 -3.15
C LEU A 115 3.38 -9.15 -4.52
N GLU A 116 3.71 -10.29 -5.11
CA GLU A 116 3.09 -10.73 -6.38
C GLU A 116 1.56 -10.85 -6.24
N THR A 117 1.08 -11.40 -5.14
CA THR A 117 -0.36 -11.52 -4.86
C THR A 117 -1.04 -10.14 -4.69
N SER A 118 -0.36 -9.17 -4.07
CA SER A 118 -0.85 -7.79 -3.99
C SER A 118 -0.95 -7.14 -5.36
N VAL A 119 0.03 -7.36 -6.24
CA VAL A 119 -0.02 -6.87 -7.65
C VAL A 119 -1.17 -7.52 -8.40
N GLU A 120 -1.33 -8.85 -8.31
CA GLU A 120 -2.40 -9.59 -8.97
C GLU A 120 -3.80 -9.13 -8.51
N ALA A 121 -3.97 -8.78 -7.24
CA ALA A 121 -5.26 -8.29 -6.73
C ALA A 121 -5.68 -6.94 -7.34
N LEU A 122 -4.73 -6.13 -7.82
CA LEU A 122 -4.99 -4.80 -8.38
C LEU A 122 -5.28 -4.83 -9.89
N GLY A 123 -4.98 -5.94 -10.59
CA GLY A 123 -5.13 -6.11 -12.05
C GLY A 123 -6.42 -6.81 -12.48
#